data_AF-A0A392T7J0-F1
#
_entry.id   AF-A0A392T7J0-F1
#
_cell.length_a   1.000
_cell.length_b   1.000
_cell.length_c   1.000
_cell.angle_alpha   90.00
_cell.angle_beta   90.00
_cell.angle_gamma   90.00
#
_symmetry.space_group_name_H-M   'P 1'
#
loop_
_entity.id
_entity.type
_entity.pdbx_description
1 polymer ?
#
loop_
_entity_poly.entity_id
_entity_poly.type
_entity_poly.pdbx_seq_one_letter_code
_entity_poly.pdbx_strand_id
1 'polypeptide(L)'
;SLMELEEDRDEQGVARKDASGQVIVRAVPKFPLSWSYTHFQKEPKEYTTGDADLSPEDMAAFEGLKTFVAGFTPGVWTTRKGVTIRDEHGEPK
;
A
#
# COMPACT_ATOMS: atom_id res chain seq x y z
N SER A 1 -12.01 3.58 4.72
CA SER A 1 -12.46 2.18 4.50
C SER A 1 -11.45 1.48 3.60
N LEU A 2 -11.02 0.25 3.92
CA LEU A 2 -10.13 -0.55 3.06
C LEU A 2 -10.86 -1.28 1.92
N MET A 3 -12.19 -1.17 1.91
CA MET A 3 -13.06 -1.78 0.91
C MET A 3 -13.73 -0.69 0.08
N GLU A 4 -13.93 -0.97 -1.20
CA GLU A 4 -14.72 -0.22 -2.17
C GLU A 4 -15.92 -1.07 -2.60
N LEU A 5 -17.00 -0.41 -3.01
CA LEU A 5 -18.18 -1.11 -3.53
C LEU A 5 -18.09 -1.15 -5.06
N GLU A 6 -18.13 -2.34 -5.61
CA GLU A 6 -18.19 -2.58 -7.06
C GLU A 6 -19.43 -3.38 -7.43
N GLU A 7 -19.91 -3.19 -8.66
CA GLU A 7 -20.96 -4.02 -9.24
C GLU A 7 -20.47 -5.45 -9.41
N ASP A 8 -21.26 -6.44 -8.98
CA ASP A 8 -20.97 -7.83 -9.27
C ASP A 8 -21.33 -8.11 -10.74
N ARG A 9 -20.31 -8.41 -11.55
CA ARG A 9 -20.44 -8.66 -12.99
C ARG A 9 -20.21 -10.13 -13.31
N ASP A 10 -20.96 -10.66 -14.27
CA ASP A 10 -20.77 -12.02 -14.78
C ASP A 10 -19.58 -12.14 -15.75
N GLU A 11 -19.38 -13.34 -16.32
CA GLU A 11 -18.28 -13.63 -17.25
C GLU A 11 -18.34 -12.78 -18.54
N GLN A 12 -19.50 -12.21 -18.88
CA GLN A 12 -19.67 -11.31 -20.02
C GLN A 12 -19.54 -9.83 -19.64
N GLY A 13 -19.27 -9.53 -18.36
CA GLY A 13 -19.15 -8.18 -17.84
C GLY A 13 -20.49 -7.49 -17.55
N VAL A 14 -21.60 -8.23 -17.53
CA VAL A 14 -22.94 -7.67 -17.28
C VAL A 14 -23.22 -7.66 -15.77
N ALA A 15 -23.72 -6.53 -15.26
CA ALA A 15 -24.06 -6.39 -13.85
C ALA A 15 -25.21 -7.34 -13.47
N ARG A 16 -24.96 -8.18 -12.47
CA ARG A 16 -25.94 -9.14 -11.94
C ARG A 16 -26.98 -8.40 -11.11
N LYS A 17 -28.22 -8.88 -11.20
CA LYS A 17 -29.36 -8.32 -10.48
C LYS A 17 -29.97 -9.35 -9.53
N ASP A 18 -30.48 -8.89 -8.41
CA ASP A 18 -31.22 -9.72 -7.46
C ASP A 18 -32.66 -10.01 -7.95
N ALA A 19 -33.43 -10.73 -7.14
CA ALA A 19 -34.81 -11.09 -7.46
C ALA A 19 -35.75 -9.87 -7.60
N SER A 20 -35.37 -8.70 -7.07
CA SER A 20 -36.10 -7.44 -7.21
C SER A 20 -35.67 -6.63 -8.44
N GLY A 21 -34.66 -7.10 -9.17
CA GLY A 21 -34.09 -6.42 -10.34
C GLY A 21 -33.04 -5.37 -10.00
N GLN A 22 -32.58 -5.30 -8.74
CA GLN A 22 -31.61 -4.33 -8.26
C GLN A 22 -30.18 -4.85 -8.43
N VAL A 23 -29.23 -3.98 -8.78
CA VAL A 23 -27.84 -4.39 -9.04
C VAL A 23 -27.19 -4.89 -7.74
N ILE A 24 -26.58 -6.06 -7.82
CA ILE A 24 -25.82 -6.62 -6.71
C ILE A 24 -24.47 -5.89 -6.65
N VAL A 25 -24.16 -5.33 -5.49
CA VAL A 25 -22.85 -4.71 -5.19
C VAL A 25 -22.09 -5.56 -4.19
N ARG A 26 -20.78 -5.68 -4.39
CA ARG A 26 -19.88 -6.41 -3.50
C ARG A 26 -18.80 -5.48 -2.97
N ALA A 27 -18.38 -5.72 -1.73
CA ALA A 27 -17.20 -5.08 -1.16
C ALA A 27 -15.94 -5.74 -1.72
N VAL A 28 -15.14 -4.99 -2.46
CA VAL A 28 -13.83 -5.41 -2.95
C VAL A 28 -12.72 -4.69 -2.18
N PRO A 29 -11.58 -5.33 -1.94
CA PRO A 29 -10.42 -4.65 -1.38
C PRO A 29 -9.94 -3.53 -2.32
N LYS A 30 -9.73 -2.33 -1.78
CA LYS A 30 -9.10 -1.21 -2.52
C LYS A 30 -7.66 -1.55 -2.95
N PHE A 31 -7.00 -2.34 -2.12
CA PHE A 31 -5.65 -2.79 -2.34
C PHE A 31 -5.67 -4.26 -2.77
N PRO A 32 -4.95 -4.61 -3.83
CA PRO A 32 -4.90 -5.98 -4.29
C PRO A 32 -4.26 -6.87 -3.21
N LEU A 33 -5.07 -7.79 -2.66
CA LEU A 33 -4.60 -8.78 -1.69
C LEU A 33 -3.72 -9.87 -2.35
N SER A 34 -3.63 -9.86 -3.68
CA SER A 34 -2.78 -10.73 -4.48
C SER A 34 -2.31 -9.98 -5.74
N TRP A 35 -1.04 -10.15 -6.11
CA TRP A 35 -0.49 -9.56 -7.32
C TRP A 35 -0.77 -10.47 -8.52
N SER A 36 -1.43 -9.93 -9.54
CA SER A 36 -1.57 -10.53 -10.87
C SER A 36 -0.74 -9.78 -11.90
N TYR A 37 -0.57 -10.32 -13.10
CA TYR A 37 0.24 -9.68 -14.15
C TYR A 37 -0.24 -8.27 -14.53
N THR A 38 -1.54 -7.99 -14.42
CA THR A 38 -2.11 -6.67 -14.70
C THR A 38 -1.59 -5.59 -13.76
N HIS A 39 -1.04 -5.95 -12.60
CA HIS A 39 -0.49 -4.99 -11.65
C HIS A 39 0.79 -4.33 -12.17
N PHE A 40 1.56 -5.06 -12.99
CA PHE A 40 2.77 -4.54 -13.62
C PHE A 40 2.48 -3.61 -14.80
N GLN A 41 1.22 -3.54 -15.26
CA GLN A 41 0.81 -2.61 -16.30
C GLN A 41 0.56 -1.20 -15.76
N LYS A 42 0.39 -1.07 -14.44
CA LYS A 42 0.24 0.20 -13.74
C LYS A 42 1.59 0.79 -13.37
N GLU A 43 1.69 2.10 -13.46
CA GLU A 43 2.90 2.80 -13.02
C GLU A 43 3.02 2.76 -11.49
N PRO A 44 4.25 2.77 -10.91
CA PRO A 44 4.44 2.79 -9.47
C PRO A 44 3.66 3.91 -8.76
N LYS A 45 3.51 5.06 -9.43
CA LYS A 45 2.75 6.21 -8.94
C LYS A 45 1.28 5.89 -8.62
N GLU A 46 0.71 4.89 -9.27
CA GLU A 46 -0.68 4.44 -9.06
C GLU A 46 -0.86 3.67 -7.74
N TYR A 47 0.25 3.31 -7.08
CA TYR A 47 0.27 2.62 -5.80
C TYR A 47 0.94 3.43 -4.69
N THR A 48 1.42 4.63 -4.99
CA THR A 48 2.05 5.51 -4.00
C THR A 48 1.11 6.63 -3.64
N THR A 49 1.05 6.96 -2.35
CA THR A 49 0.38 8.14 -1.84
C THR A 49 1.46 9.16 -1.47
N GLY A 50 1.42 10.35 -2.06
CA GLY A 50 2.34 11.44 -1.72
C GLY A 50 1.73 12.36 -0.66
N ASP A 51 2.55 13.27 -0.13
CA ASP A 51 2.13 14.26 0.88
C ASP A 51 0.91 15.08 0.43
N ALA A 52 0.81 15.39 -0.87
CA ALA A 52 -0.29 16.15 -1.45
C ALA A 52 -1.63 15.38 -1.48
N ASP A 53 -1.59 14.05 -1.36
CA ASP A 53 -2.75 13.18 -1.40
C ASP A 53 -3.32 12.88 0.00
N LEU A 54 -2.61 13.30 1.06
CA LEU A 54 -3.01 13.06 2.43
C LEU A 54 -4.06 14.06 2.90
N SER A 55 -5.11 13.55 3.55
CA SER A 55 -6.02 14.42 4.30
C SER A 55 -5.28 15.08 5.48
N PRO A 56 -5.80 16.17 6.07
CA PRO A 56 -5.20 16.76 7.27
C PRO A 56 -5.05 15.77 8.43
N GLU A 57 -5.99 14.83 8.56
CA GLU A 57 -5.93 13.76 9.57
C GLU A 57 -4.81 12.76 9.26
N ASP A 58 -4.73 12.30 8.02
CA ASP A 58 -3.69 11.35 7.59
C ASP A 58 -2.29 11.97 7.70
N MET A 59 -2.15 13.26 7.38
CA MET A 59 -0.90 14.00 7.54
C MET A 59 -0.48 14.06 9.00
N ALA A 60 -1.41 14.36 9.93
CA ALA A 60 -1.11 14.37 11.36
C ALA A 60 -0.68 12.99 11.88
N ALA A 61 -1.34 11.92 11.43
CA ALA A 61 -0.95 10.55 11.74
C ALA A 61 0.44 10.20 11.17
N PHE A 62 0.73 10.63 9.94
CA PHE A 62 2.02 10.42 9.29
C PHE A 62 3.17 11.12 10.01
N GLU A 63 2.98 12.35 10.49
CA GLU A 63 3.96 13.06 11.32
C GLU A 63 4.22 12.35 12.66
N GLY A 64 3.17 11.78 13.27
CA GLY A 64 3.31 10.92 14.44
C GLY A 64 4.19 9.70 14.17
N LEU A 65 4.01 9.05 13.01
CA LEU A 65 4.83 7.92 12.58
C LEU A 65 6.29 8.34 12.34
N LYS A 66 6.55 9.48 11.68
CA LYS A 66 7.91 10.02 11.51
C LYS A 66 8.60 10.22 12.85
N THR A 67 7.92 10.81 13.82
CA THR A 67 8.46 11.04 15.17
C THR A 67 8.78 9.73 15.88
N PHE A 68 7.90 8.74 15.77
CA PHE A 68 8.13 7.41 16.33
C PHE A 68 9.37 6.73 15.73
N VAL A 69 9.50 6.76 14.40
CA VAL A 69 10.66 6.18 13.68
C VAL A 69 11.96 6.93 14.00
N ALA A 70 11.90 8.25 14.18
CA ALA A 70 13.06 9.05 14.58
C ALA A 70 13.62 8.66 15.97
N GLY A 71 12.81 8.02 16.82
CA GLY A 71 13.26 7.49 18.11
C GLY A 71 14.05 6.18 18.00
N PHE A 72 14.12 5.55 16.83
CA PHE A 72 14.84 4.29 16.66
C PHE A 72 16.34 4.52 16.61
N THR A 73 17.10 3.67 17.29
CA THR A 73 18.55 3.60 17.09
C THR A 73 18.82 2.98 15.71
N PRO A 74 19.60 3.64 14.83
CA PRO A 74 19.98 3.05 13.55
C PRO A 74 20.60 1.67 13.76
N GLY A 75 20.05 0.66 13.11
CA GLY A 75 20.60 -0.69 13.16
C GLY A 75 21.90 -0.74 12.36
N VAL A 76 22.95 -1.33 12.95
CA VAL A 76 24.22 -1.51 12.23
C VAL A 76 24.06 -2.62 11.20
N TRP A 77 24.38 -2.32 9.95
CA TRP A 77 24.27 -3.26 8.85
C TRP A 77 25.40 -4.29 8.97
N THR A 78 25.04 -5.55 9.03
CA THR A 78 26.02 -6.64 9.09
C THR A 78 25.86 -7.58 7.91
N THR A 79 26.99 -7.99 7.33
CA THR A 79 27.02 -9.10 6.37
C THR A 79 26.51 -10.40 7.00
N ARG A 80 26.20 -11.40 6.18
CA ARG A 80 25.82 -12.74 6.66
C ARG A 80 26.84 -13.39 7.62
N LYS A 81 28.11 -12.97 7.56
CA LYS A 81 29.19 -13.46 8.43
C LYS A 81 29.34 -12.65 9.74
N GLY A 82 28.44 -11.69 9.99
CA GLY A 82 28.46 -10.83 11.18
C GLY A 82 29.43 -9.64 11.09
N VAL A 83 30.02 -9.37 9.93
CA VAL A 83 30.92 -8.22 9.75
C VAL A 83 30.10 -6.96 9.49
N THR A 84 30.31 -5.91 10.27
CA THR A 84 29.73 -4.57 10.06
C THR A 84 30.11 -4.01 8.70
N ILE A 85 29.11 -3.58 7.94
CA ILE A 85 29.26 -2.86 6.69
C ILE A 85 29.56 -1.40 7.05
N ARG A 86 30.61 -0.85 6.43
CA ARG A 86 31.05 0.52 6.65
C ARG A 86 30.81 1.36 5.40
N ASP A 87 30.67 2.67 5.58
CA ASP A 87 30.60 3.62 4.49
C ASP A 87 31.99 3.98 3.92
N GLU A 88 32.02 4.94 3.02
CA GLU A 88 33.25 5.43 2.36
C GLU A 88 34.23 6.14 3.31
N HIS A 89 33.75 6.58 4.48
CA HIS A 89 34.57 7.18 5.54
C HIS A 89 35.01 6.15 6.60
N GLY A 90 34.52 4.91 6.48
CA GLY A 90 34.80 3.84 7.43
C GLY A 90 33.85 3.82 8.63
N GLU A 91 32.78 4.61 8.64
CA GLU A 91 31.79 4.61 9.71
C GLU A 91 30.77 3.48 9.50
N PRO A 92 30.25 2.86 10.58
CA PRO A 92 29.19 1.85 10.47
C PRO A 92 27.95 2.40 9.76
N LYS A 93 27.42 1.64 8.78
CA LYS A 93 26.12 1.89 8.16
C LYS A 93 24.97 1.33 8.97
#